data_AF-A0A1V8S812-F1
#
_entry.id   AF-A0A1V8S812-F1
#
_cell.length_a   1.000
_cell.length_b   1.000
_cell.length_c   1.000
_cell.angle_alpha   90.00
_cell.angle_beta   90.00
_cell.angle_gamma   90.00
#
_symmetry.space_group_name_H-M   'P 1'
#
loop_
_entity.id
_entity.type
_entity.pdbx_description
1 polymer ?
#
loop_
_entity_poly.entity_id
_entity_poly.type
_entity_poly.pdbx_seq_one_letter_code
_entity_poly.pdbx_strand_id
1 'polypeptide(L)'
;MLNILHARKTSLPSPPSSGPFSQKTKPGISLSEGAPPRKKGEYHLNNFHDIEASSGKKRRRSTEEQASEQSQVPCRKRKKRDPEGGYQQVSNLQTAAAEEQDPIQCWARTGQWPSTFAQMSEPESDGSKKRYRSSTQSYSSRVRDGSVPAAHTAAYEEELQRHGIDFDDLGSKDLLNPESQAVCQALLDVGELAPAYNSCSEAIYIRMFQRASKGNEERVRRDLTPHIVPSAELLYLLDGENALQNVREELSGAWIKCGLLGGTQPRPDHAYGLSSAAFTEDERVKLENFTSINNPTKFTESMYFPFLLCEAKCGKRNINDADRQNVHSASIAVNAIVQLCRAAGGRSAERLTGHILVFSISHDNERVKIYGHFPIIRDGRTTFHRYYLHDYSLDGHYGRDRNTGSNFTRAVYRDFYPLHVHRIQQAISRLPDPRTTSIVSEVSVGEGETQASEQSSQEMDSS
;
A
#
# COMPACT_ATOMS: atom_id res chain seq x y z
N MET A 1 -33.84 -33.63 -53.55
CA MET A 1 -32.46 -33.63 -54.09
C MET A 1 -31.53 -33.88 -52.91
N LEU A 2 -31.25 -35.10 -52.44
CA LEU A 2 -30.60 -36.30 -53.02
C LEU A 2 -29.07 -36.14 -53.21
N ASN A 3 -28.36 -37.14 -52.64
CA ASN A 3 -26.91 -37.47 -52.62
C ASN A 3 -26.10 -36.91 -51.43
N ILE A 4 -25.69 -37.66 -50.40
CA ILE A 4 -25.00 -38.97 -50.24
C ILE A 4 -23.53 -38.96 -50.71
N LEU A 5 -22.62 -39.23 -49.75
CA LEU A 5 -21.39 -40.06 -49.77
C LEU A 5 -20.39 -39.50 -48.73
N HIS A 6 -19.61 -40.23 -47.93
CA HIS A 6 -19.63 -41.61 -47.44
C HIS A 6 -18.58 -41.67 -46.30
N ALA A 7 -18.77 -42.61 -45.38
CA ALA A 7 -17.94 -42.80 -44.19
C ALA A 7 -16.52 -43.31 -44.50
N ARG A 8 -15.57 -43.01 -43.61
CA ARG A 8 -14.53 -43.96 -43.17
C ARG A 8 -14.26 -43.84 -41.68
N LYS A 9 -14.70 -44.86 -40.93
CA LYS A 9 -14.18 -45.26 -39.62
C LYS A 9 -12.78 -45.85 -39.82
N THR A 10 -11.82 -45.48 -38.98
CA THR A 10 -10.65 -46.32 -38.70
C THR A 10 -10.36 -46.30 -37.20
N SER A 11 -10.20 -47.52 -36.70
CA SER A 11 -10.12 -47.97 -35.32
C SER A 11 -8.82 -47.62 -34.61
N LEU A 12 -8.94 -47.44 -33.29
CA LEU A 12 -7.88 -47.47 -32.28
C LEU A 12 -7.04 -48.75 -32.36
N PRO A 13 -5.74 -48.69 -31.99
CA PRO A 13 -5.01 -49.85 -31.48
C PRO A 13 -5.03 -49.86 -29.94
N SER A 14 -5.44 -50.99 -29.38
CA SER A 14 -5.37 -51.32 -27.94
C SER A 14 -3.94 -51.73 -27.52
N PRO A 15 -3.59 -51.59 -26.23
CA PRO A 15 -2.24 -51.80 -25.69
C PRO A 15 -1.91 -53.29 -25.50
N PRO A 16 -0.62 -53.66 -25.39
CA PRO A 16 -0.23 -55.04 -25.11
C PRO A 16 -0.46 -55.43 -23.64
N SER A 17 -1.16 -56.54 -23.44
CA SER A 17 -1.29 -57.25 -22.17
C SER A 17 -0.07 -58.14 -21.91
N SER A 18 0.47 -58.09 -20.69
CA SER A 18 1.19 -59.22 -20.09
C SER A 18 0.80 -59.32 -18.62
N GLY A 19 0.27 -60.48 -18.24
CA GLY A 19 -0.17 -60.82 -16.87
C GLY A 19 0.98 -61.38 -16.00
N PRO A 20 0.66 -62.13 -14.94
CA PRO A 20 0.75 -61.63 -13.57
C PRO A 20 1.92 -62.22 -12.79
N PHE A 21 2.46 -61.48 -11.83
CA PHE A 21 3.30 -62.07 -10.78
C PHE A 21 2.88 -61.63 -9.37
N SER A 22 2.82 -62.66 -8.54
CA SER A 22 2.25 -62.85 -7.21
C SER A 22 2.48 -61.79 -6.12
N GLN A 23 1.41 -61.67 -5.33
CA GLN A 23 1.35 -61.19 -3.96
C GLN A 23 2.42 -61.83 -3.05
N LYS A 24 3.00 -61.03 -2.16
CA LYS A 24 3.36 -61.46 -0.80
C LYS A 24 2.87 -60.44 0.22
N THR A 25 2.18 -60.97 1.21
CA THR A 25 1.43 -60.33 2.28
C THR A 25 2.23 -60.30 3.58
N LYS A 26 2.20 -59.13 4.26
CA LYS A 26 2.13 -58.88 5.73
C LYS A 26 3.28 -59.42 6.64
N PRO A 27 3.37 -59.02 7.93
CA PRO A 27 2.48 -58.18 8.79
C PRO A 27 3.22 -56.97 9.42
N GLY A 28 2.64 -55.99 10.14
CA GLY A 28 1.41 -55.91 10.92
C GLY A 28 1.70 -56.05 12.43
N ILE A 29 2.02 -54.96 13.13
CA ILE A 29 2.07 -54.84 14.62
C ILE A 29 1.69 -53.38 14.95
N SER A 30 0.45 -53.08 15.35
CA SER A 30 -0.12 -53.08 16.72
C SER A 30 0.35 -51.91 17.60
N LEU A 31 -0.61 -51.03 17.89
CA LEU A 31 -0.64 -50.10 19.02
C LEU A 31 -0.60 -50.89 20.35
N SER A 32 0.13 -50.38 21.35
CA SER A 32 -0.14 -50.64 22.76
C SER A 32 0.41 -49.51 23.64
N GLU A 33 -0.38 -49.18 24.65
CA GLU A 33 -0.19 -48.22 25.72
C GLU A 33 1.10 -48.40 26.54
N GLY A 34 1.52 -47.33 27.23
CA GLY A 34 2.33 -47.42 28.45
C GLY A 34 3.50 -46.44 28.57
N ALA A 35 3.28 -45.31 29.27
CA ALA A 35 4.32 -44.68 30.11
C ALA A 35 4.65 -45.62 31.31
N PRO A 36 5.69 -45.44 32.17
CA PRO A 36 6.58 -44.28 32.45
C PRO A 36 8.07 -44.75 32.70
N PRO A 37 8.97 -44.13 33.51
CA PRO A 37 9.02 -42.81 34.15
C PRO A 37 10.32 -42.00 33.96
N ARG A 38 10.22 -40.74 34.42
CA ARG A 38 11.26 -39.76 34.78
C ARG A 38 12.63 -40.35 35.20
N LYS A 39 13.70 -39.83 34.60
CA LYS A 39 15.01 -39.70 35.26
C LYS A 39 15.48 -38.25 35.24
N LYS A 40 15.71 -37.73 36.45
CA LYS A 40 16.46 -36.50 36.71
C LYS A 40 17.91 -36.72 36.25
N GLY A 41 18.43 -35.79 35.46
CA GLY A 41 19.84 -35.71 35.12
C GLY A 41 20.28 -34.28 35.32
N GLU A 42 20.92 -34.02 36.46
CA GLU A 42 21.66 -32.82 36.78
C GLU A 42 22.79 -32.64 35.75
N TYR A 43 22.84 -31.48 35.10
CA TYR A 43 24.05 -31.06 34.38
C TYR A 43 24.83 -30.10 35.28
N HIS A 44 25.91 -30.65 35.83
CA HIS A 44 26.97 -29.90 36.50
C HIS A 44 27.63 -28.92 35.53
N LEU A 45 27.53 -27.63 35.86
CA LEU A 45 28.43 -26.58 35.43
C LEU A 45 29.82 -26.84 36.01
N ASN A 46 30.84 -26.87 35.15
CA ASN A 46 32.23 -26.68 35.56
C ASN A 46 32.74 -25.35 35.01
N ASN A 47 33.10 -24.50 35.97
CA ASN A 47 33.84 -23.26 35.83
C ASN A 47 35.22 -23.47 35.20
N PHE A 48 35.68 -22.47 34.45
CA PHE A 48 37.08 -22.04 34.49
C PHE A 48 37.13 -20.52 34.63
N HIS A 49 38.11 -20.09 35.43
CA HIS A 49 38.25 -18.85 36.18
C HIS A 49 38.39 -17.53 35.40
N ASP A 50 37.83 -16.50 36.05
CA ASP A 50 38.39 -15.16 36.37
C ASP A 50 39.57 -14.61 35.55
N ILE A 51 39.44 -13.35 35.11
CA ILE A 51 40.31 -12.23 35.56
C ILE A 51 39.59 -10.88 35.32
N GLU A 52 39.52 -10.14 36.43
CA GLU A 52 39.25 -8.74 36.77
C GLU A 52 38.89 -7.67 35.72
N ALA A 53 37.99 -6.80 36.19
CA ALA A 53 37.65 -5.49 35.67
C ALA A 53 38.77 -4.45 35.89
N SER A 54 38.92 -3.50 34.96
CA SER A 54 39.58 -2.23 35.23
C SER A 54 39.02 -1.09 34.39
N SER A 55 38.84 0.03 35.10
CA SER A 55 38.28 1.30 34.71
C SER A 55 39.20 2.17 33.83
N GLY A 56 38.60 2.94 32.92
CA GLY A 56 38.88 4.39 32.81
C GLY A 56 40.02 4.90 31.91
N LYS A 57 39.63 5.92 31.12
CA LYS A 57 40.36 7.12 30.64
C LYS A 57 41.09 7.13 29.28
N LYS A 58 40.63 8.13 28.50
CA LYS A 58 41.27 8.91 27.42
C LYS A 58 42.80 9.15 27.58
N ARG A 59 43.59 8.98 26.50
CA ARG A 59 44.30 10.07 25.73
C ARG A 59 45.32 9.54 24.69
N ARG A 60 45.26 10.16 23.50
CA ARG A 60 46.31 10.66 22.56
C ARG A 60 47.72 10.01 22.44
N ARG A 61 48.00 9.57 21.19
CA ARG A 61 49.12 9.87 20.22
C ARG A 61 50.60 9.98 20.67
N SER A 62 51.48 9.18 20.03
CA SER A 62 52.61 9.51 19.11
C SER A 62 53.42 8.21 18.79
N THR A 63 53.54 7.71 17.55
CA THR A 63 54.46 8.01 16.41
C THR A 63 55.90 7.45 16.55
N GLU A 64 56.26 6.51 15.66
CA GLU A 64 57.56 6.22 14.99
C GLU A 64 57.32 4.93 14.16
N GLU A 65 57.04 4.94 12.85
CA GLU A 65 57.88 5.25 11.67
C GLU A 65 58.98 4.21 11.38
N GLN A 66 58.72 3.29 10.44
CA GLN A 66 59.63 2.94 9.35
C GLN A 66 58.86 2.28 8.19
N ALA A 67 59.30 2.59 6.98
CA ALA A 67 58.53 2.67 5.75
C ALA A 67 58.76 1.51 4.77
N SER A 68 57.87 1.46 3.76
CA SER A 68 58.07 1.13 2.32
C SER A 68 56.91 0.25 1.79
N GLU A 69 56.26 0.46 0.65
CA GLU A 69 56.00 1.60 -0.24
C GLU A 69 54.95 1.12 -1.30
N GLN A 70 54.28 2.06 -1.98
CA GLN A 70 53.45 1.96 -3.21
C GLN A 70 51.99 1.48 -3.08
N SER A 71 50.96 2.11 -3.67
CA SER A 71 50.81 3.38 -4.42
C SER A 71 49.30 3.69 -4.53
N GLN A 72 48.84 4.88 -4.13
CA GLN A 72 47.53 5.46 -4.47
C GLN A 72 47.72 6.93 -4.86
N VAL A 73 47.16 7.31 -6.01
CA VAL A 73 47.18 8.68 -6.57
C VAL A 73 45.95 9.45 -6.08
N PRO A 74 46.10 10.70 -5.57
CA PRO A 74 44.99 11.63 -5.43
C PRO A 74 45.02 12.79 -6.44
N CYS A 75 43.82 13.08 -6.95
CA CYS A 75 43.49 14.15 -7.88
C CYS A 75 43.70 15.55 -7.25
N ARG A 76 44.45 16.44 -7.92
CA ARG A 76 44.65 17.85 -7.50
C ARG A 76 43.95 18.83 -8.44
N LYS A 77 43.36 19.85 -7.81
CA LYS A 77 42.71 21.06 -8.34
C LYS A 77 43.57 21.77 -9.39
N ARG A 78 42.96 22.23 -10.50
CA ARG A 78 43.62 23.00 -11.58
C ARG A 78 43.29 24.49 -11.45
N LYS A 79 44.34 25.33 -11.36
CA LYS A 79 44.30 26.80 -11.40
C LYS A 79 44.07 27.30 -12.83
N LYS A 80 43.34 28.42 -12.95
CA LYS A 80 43.04 29.20 -14.15
C LYS A 80 44.25 30.06 -14.54
N ARG A 81 44.52 30.21 -15.84
CA ARG A 81 45.51 31.16 -16.42
C ARG A 81 44.76 32.28 -17.13
N ASP A 82 45.23 33.51 -16.93
CA ASP A 82 44.90 34.69 -17.73
C ASP A 82 45.70 34.72 -19.05
N PRO A 83 45.26 35.54 -20.02
CA PRO A 83 46.21 36.42 -20.69
C PRO A 83 45.72 37.88 -20.75
N GLU A 84 46.72 38.77 -20.67
CA GLU A 84 46.67 40.21 -20.79
C GLU A 84 46.40 40.70 -22.23
N GLY A 85 45.90 41.94 -22.35
CA GLY A 85 46.33 42.87 -23.39
C GLY A 85 45.23 43.60 -24.18
N GLY A 86 45.09 44.91 -23.95
CA GLY A 86 44.53 45.85 -24.93
C GLY A 86 43.60 46.94 -24.36
N TYR A 87 44.14 48.16 -24.20
CA TYR A 87 43.40 49.38 -23.82
C TYR A 87 42.79 50.11 -25.03
N GLN A 88 41.85 51.03 -24.71
CA GLN A 88 41.19 52.08 -25.53
C GLN A 88 39.84 51.64 -26.14
N GLN A 89 38.73 52.38 -26.07
CA GLN A 89 38.52 53.81 -25.84
C GLN A 89 37.09 54.03 -25.31
N VAL A 90 36.91 55.00 -24.42
CA VAL A 90 35.60 55.43 -23.89
C VAL A 90 34.98 56.43 -24.86
N SER A 91 33.72 56.23 -25.26
CA SER A 91 32.81 57.34 -25.56
C SER A 91 31.34 56.92 -25.67
N ASN A 92 30.52 57.73 -25.02
CA ASN A 92 29.11 58.06 -25.29
C ASN A 92 28.00 57.18 -24.71
N LEU A 93 27.67 57.58 -23.48
CA LEU A 93 26.34 57.77 -22.88
C LEU A 93 25.10 57.77 -23.80
N GLN A 94 24.07 57.11 -23.24
CA GLN A 94 22.65 57.49 -23.20
C GLN A 94 21.73 57.13 -24.38
N THR A 95 20.99 56.05 -24.20
CA THR A 95 19.51 56.05 -24.17
C THR A 95 19.07 54.79 -23.41
N ALA A 96 18.58 54.90 -22.16
CA ALA A 96 17.15 54.83 -21.79
C ALA A 96 16.37 53.78 -22.58
N ALA A 97 15.51 52.94 -22.03
CA ALA A 97 15.08 52.56 -20.69
C ALA A 97 14.23 51.29 -20.93
N ALA A 98 14.05 50.47 -19.90
CA ALA A 98 13.01 49.43 -19.85
C ALA A 98 13.09 48.30 -20.90
N GLU A 99 13.90 47.28 -20.62
CA GLU A 99 13.46 45.91 -20.88
C GLU A 99 13.90 45.04 -19.70
N GLU A 100 12.95 44.71 -18.84
CA GLU A 100 13.04 43.63 -17.86
C GLU A 100 13.06 42.31 -18.67
N GLN A 101 14.22 42.01 -19.25
CA GLN A 101 14.40 40.90 -20.18
C GLN A 101 14.28 39.58 -19.43
N ASP A 102 13.33 38.76 -19.89
CA ASP A 102 13.18 37.36 -19.50
C ASP A 102 14.56 36.67 -19.46
N PRO A 103 15.02 36.21 -18.28
CA PRO A 103 16.33 35.60 -18.13
C PRO A 103 16.55 34.40 -19.05
N ILE A 104 15.47 33.70 -19.42
CA ILE A 104 15.49 32.54 -20.30
C ILE A 104 15.79 32.97 -21.73
N GLN A 105 15.21 34.08 -22.20
CA GLN A 105 15.51 34.66 -23.52
C GLN A 105 16.96 35.14 -23.62
N CYS A 106 17.51 35.71 -22.55
CA CYS A 106 18.91 36.14 -22.51
C CYS A 106 19.87 34.94 -22.64
N TRP A 107 19.61 33.86 -21.90
CA TRP A 107 20.41 32.63 -21.99
C TRP A 107 20.30 31.99 -23.37
N ALA A 108 19.08 31.90 -23.93
CA ALA A 108 18.86 31.31 -25.25
C ALA A 108 19.64 32.01 -26.37
N ARG A 109 19.90 33.32 -26.25
CA ARG A 109 20.64 34.09 -27.26
C ARG A 109 22.15 34.12 -27.02
N THR A 110 22.59 34.16 -25.77
CA THR A 110 23.99 34.45 -25.44
C THR A 110 24.75 33.24 -24.88
N GLY A 111 24.04 32.18 -24.51
CA GLY A 111 24.59 31.01 -23.81
C GLY A 111 25.02 31.28 -22.37
N GLN A 112 24.76 32.48 -21.85
CA GLN A 112 25.11 32.91 -20.50
C GLN A 112 23.89 33.52 -19.80
N TRP A 113 23.77 33.33 -18.49
CA TRP A 113 22.72 33.96 -17.70
C TRP A 113 23.00 35.46 -17.52
N PRO A 114 21.97 36.32 -17.44
CA PRO A 114 22.15 37.72 -17.08
C PRO A 114 22.92 37.85 -15.76
N SER A 115 23.81 38.84 -15.65
CA SER A 115 24.59 39.10 -14.43
C SER A 115 23.71 39.41 -13.21
N THR A 116 22.50 39.91 -13.43
CA THR A 116 21.48 40.18 -12.39
C THR A 116 20.74 38.93 -11.93
N PHE A 117 20.85 37.80 -12.65
CA PHE A 117 20.15 36.55 -12.30
C PHE A 117 20.61 35.99 -10.94
N ALA A 118 21.90 36.07 -10.64
CA ALA A 118 22.44 35.64 -9.34
C ALA A 118 22.03 36.57 -8.18
N GLN A 119 21.60 37.80 -8.49
CA GLN A 119 21.18 38.81 -7.51
C GLN A 119 19.67 38.75 -7.24
N MET A 120 18.90 38.10 -8.11
CA MET A 120 17.47 37.78 -7.89
C MET A 120 17.25 36.64 -6.88
N SER A 121 18.33 35.99 -6.40
CA SER A 121 18.28 34.91 -5.40
C SER A 121 18.62 35.33 -3.97
N GLU A 122 18.83 36.62 -3.71
CA GLU A 122 18.90 37.13 -2.33
C GLU A 122 17.47 37.25 -1.76
N PRO A 123 17.20 36.75 -0.55
CA PRO A 123 15.86 36.78 0.02
C PRO A 123 15.52 38.23 0.38
N GLU A 124 14.72 38.89 -0.45
CA GLU A 124 14.03 40.09 -0.03
C GLU A 124 13.22 39.77 1.22
N SER A 125 13.53 40.50 2.30
CA SER A 125 12.75 40.54 3.53
C SER A 125 11.41 41.20 3.21
N ASP A 126 10.52 40.45 2.56
CA ASP A 126 9.18 40.92 2.23
C ASP A 126 8.14 40.22 3.11
N GLY A 127 7.67 40.98 4.09
CA GLY A 127 6.49 40.64 4.85
C GLY A 127 5.27 40.75 3.96
N SER A 128 4.86 39.65 3.33
CA SER A 128 3.50 39.50 2.80
C SER A 128 3.16 38.04 2.55
N LYS A 129 2.16 37.58 3.31
CA LYS A 129 1.15 36.59 2.92
C LYS A 129 1.70 35.44 2.06
N LYS A 130 2.36 34.49 2.74
CA LYS A 130 2.45 33.11 2.23
C LYS A 130 1.05 32.70 1.80
N ARG A 131 0.85 32.55 0.49
CA ARG A 131 -0.26 31.74 -0.03
C ARG A 131 -0.15 30.43 0.70
N TYR A 132 -1.12 30.18 1.57
CA TYR A 132 -1.23 29.01 2.42
C TYR A 132 -1.49 27.82 1.46
N ARG A 133 -0.44 27.30 0.82
CA ARG A 133 -0.46 25.90 0.45
C ARG A 133 -0.45 25.18 1.78
N SER A 134 -1.59 24.64 2.18
CA SER A 134 -1.72 23.76 3.34
C SER A 134 -0.80 22.56 3.10
N SER A 135 0.47 22.71 3.44
CA SER A 135 1.39 21.59 3.56
C SER A 135 0.90 20.79 4.74
N THR A 136 0.17 19.71 4.49
CA THR A 136 -0.17 18.74 5.52
C THR A 136 1.12 18.32 6.21
N GLN A 137 1.19 18.54 7.51
CA GLN A 137 2.37 18.28 8.31
C GLN A 137 2.71 16.78 8.23
N SER A 138 3.97 16.45 7.95
CA SER A 138 4.41 15.05 7.83
C SER A 138 4.18 14.29 9.13
N TYR A 139 3.98 12.97 9.03
CA TYR A 139 3.93 12.07 10.19
C TYR A 139 5.04 12.36 11.22
N SER A 140 6.28 12.42 10.74
CA SER A 140 7.47 12.65 11.58
C SER A 140 7.47 14.01 12.28
N SER A 141 6.84 15.03 11.69
CA SER A 141 6.75 16.35 12.32
C SER A 141 5.60 16.42 13.32
N ARG A 142 4.49 15.71 13.08
CA ARG A 142 3.37 15.56 14.02
C ARG A 142 3.68 14.66 15.22
N VAL A 143 4.56 13.68 15.05
CA VAL A 143 5.07 12.92 16.20
C VAL A 143 6.00 13.81 17.04
N ARG A 144 6.82 14.64 16.37
CA ARG A 144 7.79 15.52 17.06
C ARG A 144 7.10 16.65 17.83
N ASP A 145 6.00 17.19 17.32
CA ASP A 145 5.22 18.22 18.02
C ASP A 145 4.27 17.66 19.10
N GLY A 146 4.18 16.32 19.22
CA GLY A 146 3.33 15.64 20.20
C GLY A 146 1.85 15.63 19.85
N SER A 147 1.45 16.07 18.64
CA SER A 147 0.05 16.07 18.20
C SER A 147 -0.50 14.67 17.96
N VAL A 148 0.36 13.68 17.69
CA VAL A 148 -0.02 12.28 17.49
C VAL A 148 1.03 11.33 18.07
N PRO A 149 0.63 10.18 18.64
CA PRO A 149 1.58 9.18 19.13
C PRO A 149 2.44 8.58 18.01
N ALA A 150 3.67 8.20 18.35
CA ALA A 150 4.54 7.48 17.43
C ALA A 150 4.03 6.03 17.25
N ALA A 151 4.14 5.47 16.05
CA ALA A 151 3.51 4.20 15.68
C ALA A 151 4.07 3.04 16.50
N HIS A 152 5.30 3.15 17.00
CA HIS A 152 5.93 2.15 17.85
C HIS A 152 5.46 2.18 19.32
N THR A 153 4.54 3.07 19.69
CA THR A 153 4.13 3.28 21.09
C THR A 153 2.77 2.62 21.39
N ALA A 154 2.59 2.16 22.64
CA ALA A 154 1.30 1.66 23.11
C ALA A 154 0.19 2.73 23.02
N ALA A 155 0.54 4.01 23.21
CA ALA A 155 -0.39 5.13 23.05
C ALA A 155 -0.97 5.23 21.62
N TYR A 156 -0.25 4.78 20.60
CA TYR A 156 -0.77 4.70 19.24
C TYR A 156 -1.83 3.61 19.11
N GLU A 157 -1.57 2.41 19.67
CA GLU A 157 -2.55 1.31 19.67
C GLU A 157 -3.81 1.68 20.46
N GLU A 158 -3.67 2.30 21.64
CA GLU A 158 -4.81 2.79 22.43
C GLU A 158 -5.67 3.79 21.66
N GLU A 159 -5.04 4.69 20.89
CA GLU A 159 -5.75 5.67 20.08
C GLU A 159 -6.56 5.01 18.95
N LEU A 160 -6.00 4.00 18.30
CA LEU A 160 -6.68 3.23 17.27
C LEU A 160 -7.81 2.35 17.86
N GLN A 161 -7.61 1.79 19.05
CA GLN A 161 -8.64 1.05 19.79
C GLN A 161 -9.84 1.93 20.15
N ARG A 162 -9.63 3.21 20.51
CA ARG A 162 -10.73 4.19 20.71
C ARG A 162 -11.59 4.37 19.45
N HIS A 163 -11.01 4.13 18.27
CA HIS A 163 -11.68 4.18 16.97
C HIS A 163 -12.19 2.80 16.50
N GLY A 164 -12.18 1.80 17.39
CA GLY A 164 -12.72 0.46 17.13
C GLY A 164 -11.79 -0.45 16.33
N ILE A 165 -10.50 -0.13 16.24
CA ILE A 165 -9.49 -0.97 15.58
C ILE A 165 -8.89 -1.92 16.62
N ASP A 166 -9.07 -3.21 16.41
CA ASP A 166 -8.60 -4.27 17.28
C ASP A 166 -7.30 -4.90 16.76
N PHE A 167 -6.40 -5.25 17.68
CA PHE A 167 -5.10 -5.86 17.42
C PHE A 167 -5.00 -7.31 17.94
N ASP A 168 -6.05 -7.83 18.59
CA ASP A 168 -6.08 -9.18 19.15
C ASP A 168 -6.28 -10.24 18.06
N ASP A 169 -5.17 -10.80 17.61
CA ASP A 169 -5.14 -11.88 16.61
C ASP A 169 -5.81 -13.17 17.11
N LEU A 170 -5.79 -13.44 18.43
CA LEU A 170 -6.31 -14.69 18.99
C LEU A 170 -7.83 -14.65 19.10
N GLY A 171 -8.38 -13.56 19.64
CA GLY A 171 -9.83 -13.35 19.71
C GLY A 171 -10.48 -13.14 18.34
N SER A 172 -9.75 -12.57 17.38
CA SER A 172 -10.26 -12.27 16.04
C SER A 172 -10.51 -13.53 15.19
N LYS A 173 -9.83 -14.64 15.47
CA LYS A 173 -9.96 -15.87 14.67
C LYS A 173 -11.40 -16.42 14.68
N ASP A 174 -12.06 -16.39 15.83
CA ASP A 174 -13.43 -16.90 15.98
C ASP A 174 -14.49 -15.94 15.41
N LEU A 175 -14.09 -14.70 15.10
CA LEU A 175 -14.94 -13.68 14.48
C LEU A 175 -14.93 -13.76 12.94
N LEU A 176 -13.97 -14.50 12.37
CA LEU A 176 -13.81 -14.63 10.93
C LEU A 176 -14.93 -15.49 10.33
N ASN A 177 -15.46 -15.07 9.20
CA ASN A 177 -16.43 -15.86 8.46
C ASN A 177 -15.75 -17.12 7.87
N PRO A 178 -16.37 -18.32 7.97
CA PRO A 178 -15.81 -19.55 7.42
C PRO A 178 -15.46 -19.51 5.93
N GLU A 179 -16.25 -18.80 5.12
CA GLU A 179 -15.95 -18.61 3.69
C GLU A 179 -14.67 -17.79 3.49
N SER A 180 -14.46 -16.76 4.32
CA SER A 180 -13.22 -15.96 4.26
C SER A 180 -12.01 -16.75 4.75
N GLN A 181 -12.20 -17.61 5.76
CA GLN A 181 -11.16 -18.54 6.18
C GLN A 181 -10.76 -19.49 5.05
N ALA A 182 -11.73 -20.05 4.32
CA ALA A 182 -11.48 -20.92 3.17
C ALA A 182 -10.76 -20.18 2.03
N VAL A 183 -11.17 -18.94 1.74
CA VAL A 183 -10.46 -18.08 0.77
C VAL A 183 -9.02 -17.85 1.19
N CYS A 184 -8.76 -17.48 2.45
CA CYS A 184 -7.38 -17.29 2.93
C CYS A 184 -6.51 -18.52 2.76
N GLN A 185 -7.04 -19.70 3.10
CA GLN A 185 -6.31 -20.95 2.95
C GLN A 185 -6.00 -21.23 1.46
N ALA A 186 -7.00 -21.06 0.59
CA ALA A 186 -6.83 -21.25 -0.85
C ALA A 186 -5.80 -20.28 -1.47
N LEU A 187 -5.74 -19.04 -0.99
CA LEU A 187 -4.76 -18.04 -1.44
C LEU A 187 -3.32 -18.39 -1.02
N LEU A 188 -3.12 -19.09 0.10
CA LEU A 188 -1.80 -19.55 0.57
C LEU A 188 -1.35 -20.85 -0.09
N ASP A 189 -2.29 -21.74 -0.44
CA ASP A 189 -2.02 -23.07 -0.99
C ASP A 189 -1.72 -23.06 -2.51
N VAL A 190 -1.43 -21.88 -3.07
CA VAL A 190 -1.16 -21.74 -4.51
C VAL A 190 0.29 -22.15 -4.82
N GLY A 191 0.42 -23.08 -5.78
CA GLY A 191 1.71 -23.49 -6.34
C GLY A 191 2.46 -22.38 -7.06
N GLU A 192 3.67 -22.65 -7.54
CA GLU A 192 4.55 -21.63 -8.11
C GLU A 192 3.91 -20.83 -9.25
N LEU A 193 3.66 -19.55 -8.98
CA LEU A 193 3.29 -18.51 -9.91
C LEU A 193 4.43 -17.49 -9.92
N ALA A 194 5.59 -17.85 -10.47
CA ALA A 194 6.65 -16.87 -10.70
C ALA A 194 6.23 -15.91 -11.84
N PRO A 195 6.25 -14.58 -11.65
CA PRO A 195 6.07 -13.64 -12.75
C PRO A 195 7.22 -13.78 -13.75
N ALA A 196 6.93 -13.60 -15.04
CA ALA A 196 7.97 -13.61 -16.05
C ALA A 196 8.84 -12.35 -15.95
N TYR A 197 8.24 -11.17 -15.74
CA TYR A 197 8.95 -9.89 -15.73
C TYR A 197 10.01 -9.74 -14.61
N ASN A 198 9.81 -10.38 -13.46
CA ASN A 198 10.76 -10.36 -12.34
C ASN A 198 11.34 -11.75 -12.04
N SER A 199 11.27 -12.66 -13.02
CA SER A 199 11.77 -14.02 -12.89
C SER A 199 13.23 -14.02 -12.42
N CYS A 200 13.49 -14.76 -11.36
CA CYS A 200 14.78 -14.75 -10.68
C CYS A 200 15.12 -16.16 -10.22
N SER A 201 16.29 -16.67 -10.62
CA SER A 201 16.75 -17.97 -10.15
C SER A 201 17.07 -17.89 -8.65
N GLU A 202 16.92 -19.01 -7.94
CA GLU A 202 17.19 -19.08 -6.51
C GLU A 202 18.59 -18.55 -6.15
N ALA A 203 19.61 -18.93 -6.92
CA ALA A 203 20.98 -18.46 -6.69
C ALA A 203 21.14 -16.94 -6.88
N ILE A 204 20.40 -16.33 -7.81
CA ILE A 204 20.40 -14.87 -7.99
C ILE A 204 19.64 -14.20 -6.85
N TYR A 205 18.48 -14.74 -6.48
CA TYR A 205 17.65 -14.24 -5.38
C TYR A 205 18.45 -14.18 -4.08
N ILE A 206 19.15 -15.26 -3.70
CA ILE A 206 19.99 -15.30 -2.49
C ILE A 206 21.04 -14.19 -2.52
N ARG A 207 21.69 -13.93 -3.66
CA ARG A 207 22.69 -12.85 -3.79
C ARG A 207 22.05 -11.47 -3.70
N MET A 208 20.87 -11.28 -4.29
CA MET A 208 20.10 -10.03 -4.16
C MET A 208 19.72 -9.79 -2.71
N PHE A 209 19.16 -10.80 -2.05
CA PHE A 209 18.80 -10.80 -0.63
C PHE A 209 19.98 -10.39 0.27
N GLN A 210 21.13 -11.07 0.15
CA GLN A 210 22.33 -10.76 0.94
C GLN A 210 22.85 -9.33 0.77
N ARG A 211 22.58 -8.69 -0.39
CA ARG A 211 22.96 -7.31 -0.66
C ARG A 211 21.92 -6.33 -0.14
N ALA A 212 20.64 -6.64 -0.30
CA ALA A 212 19.53 -5.81 0.15
C ALA A 212 19.43 -5.79 1.68
N SER A 213 19.68 -6.91 2.35
CA SER A 213 19.62 -7.01 3.82
C SER A 213 20.68 -6.20 4.56
N LYS A 214 21.77 -5.83 3.86
CA LYS A 214 22.81 -4.92 4.36
C LYS A 214 22.56 -3.46 3.96
N GLY A 215 21.46 -3.20 3.25
CA GLY A 215 21.08 -1.89 2.73
C GLY A 215 20.22 -1.07 3.69
N ASN A 216 19.61 -0.03 3.16
CA ASN A 216 18.60 0.78 3.84
C ASN A 216 17.17 0.36 3.41
N GLU A 217 16.15 0.98 4.00
CA GLU A 217 14.72 0.72 3.71
C GLU A 217 14.40 0.83 2.22
N GLU A 218 14.99 1.80 1.52
CA GLU A 218 14.87 1.96 0.06
C GLU A 218 15.41 0.76 -0.73
N ARG A 219 16.51 0.16 -0.28
CA ARG A 219 17.09 -1.03 -0.92
C ARG A 219 16.21 -2.25 -0.69
N VAL A 220 15.64 -2.41 0.51
CA VAL A 220 14.68 -3.48 0.79
C VAL A 220 13.45 -3.32 -0.09
N ARG A 221 12.88 -2.12 -0.16
CA ARG A 221 11.71 -1.84 -1.01
C ARG A 221 11.95 -2.08 -2.48
N ARG A 222 13.09 -1.62 -3.01
CA ARG A 222 13.38 -1.76 -4.43
C ARG A 222 13.78 -3.19 -4.82
N ASP A 223 14.59 -3.85 -4.01
CA ASP A 223 15.23 -5.12 -4.39
C ASP A 223 14.45 -6.35 -3.92
N LEU A 224 13.69 -6.27 -2.82
CA LEU A 224 13.00 -7.42 -2.22
C LEU A 224 11.49 -7.36 -2.39
N THR A 225 10.87 -6.19 -2.19
CA THR A 225 9.40 -6.07 -2.27
C THR A 225 8.84 -6.55 -3.59
N PRO A 226 9.43 -6.32 -4.79
CA PRO A 226 8.87 -6.85 -6.03
C PRO A 226 8.80 -8.38 -6.09
N HIS A 227 9.60 -9.10 -5.28
CA HIS A 227 9.56 -10.56 -5.17
C HIS A 227 8.58 -11.06 -4.10
N ILE A 228 8.03 -10.17 -3.28
CA ILE A 228 7.03 -10.46 -2.25
C ILE A 228 5.66 -9.98 -2.72
N VAL A 229 5.58 -8.76 -3.25
CA VAL A 229 4.38 -8.09 -3.72
C VAL A 229 4.65 -7.63 -5.16
N PRO A 230 4.48 -8.51 -6.16
CA PRO A 230 4.68 -8.15 -7.55
C PRO A 230 3.72 -7.03 -7.99
N SER A 231 4.22 -6.19 -8.90
CA SER A 231 3.49 -5.04 -9.45
C SER A 231 2.38 -5.52 -10.38
N ALA A 232 1.15 -5.13 -10.06
CA ALA A 232 -0.01 -5.44 -10.89
C ALA A 232 0.07 -4.75 -12.27
N GLU A 233 0.58 -3.51 -12.32
CA GLU A 233 0.73 -2.77 -13.57
C GLU A 233 1.81 -3.39 -14.48
N LEU A 234 2.93 -3.87 -13.92
CA LEU A 234 3.95 -4.58 -14.71
C LEU A 234 3.50 -5.98 -15.14
N LEU A 235 2.75 -6.70 -14.30
CA LEU A 235 2.11 -7.97 -14.69
C LEU A 235 1.16 -7.76 -15.89
N TYR A 236 0.38 -6.69 -15.89
CA TYR A 236 -0.47 -6.33 -17.02
C TYR A 236 0.35 -6.02 -18.28
N LEU A 237 1.34 -5.14 -18.17
CA LEU A 237 2.10 -4.62 -19.33
C LEU A 237 3.08 -5.63 -19.93
N LEU A 238 3.75 -6.42 -19.09
CA LEU A 238 4.88 -7.26 -19.49
C LEU A 238 4.52 -8.75 -19.55
N ASP A 239 3.65 -9.21 -18.65
CA ASP A 239 3.23 -10.62 -18.59
C ASP A 239 1.86 -10.86 -19.26
N GLY A 240 1.18 -9.79 -19.70
CA GLY A 240 -0.10 -9.89 -20.40
C GLY A 240 -1.29 -10.27 -19.52
N GLU A 241 -1.21 -10.03 -18.21
CA GLU A 241 -2.30 -10.30 -17.26
C GLU A 241 -3.43 -9.27 -17.40
N ASN A 242 -4.24 -9.40 -18.46
CA ASN A 242 -5.30 -8.46 -18.83
C ASN A 242 -6.35 -8.23 -17.73
N ALA A 243 -6.53 -9.18 -16.81
CA ALA A 243 -7.42 -9.01 -15.66
C ALA A 243 -7.00 -7.84 -14.75
N LEU A 244 -5.73 -7.43 -14.79
CA LEU A 244 -5.17 -6.38 -13.94
C LEU A 244 -5.16 -4.98 -14.57
N GLN A 245 -5.72 -4.83 -15.78
CA GLN A 245 -5.77 -3.55 -16.51
C GLN A 245 -6.30 -2.38 -15.65
N ASN A 246 -7.25 -2.67 -14.77
CA ASN A 246 -7.92 -1.67 -13.93
C ASN A 246 -7.44 -1.66 -12.48
N VAL A 247 -6.37 -2.39 -12.16
CA VAL A 247 -5.68 -2.25 -10.87
C VAL A 247 -4.84 -0.97 -10.93
N ARG A 248 -4.96 -0.15 -9.89
CA ARG A 248 -4.11 1.01 -9.68
C ARG A 248 -3.08 0.71 -8.62
N GLU A 249 -1.80 0.88 -8.96
CA GLU A 249 -0.69 0.78 -8.01
C GLU A 249 -0.17 2.18 -7.66
N GLU A 250 0.02 2.46 -6.37
CA GLU A 250 0.68 3.68 -5.92
C GLU A 250 1.75 3.38 -4.86
N LEU A 251 2.90 4.04 -5.01
CA LEU A 251 4.05 3.89 -4.13
C LEU A 251 4.15 5.10 -3.20
N SER A 252 4.12 4.87 -1.89
CA SER A 252 4.20 5.94 -0.88
C SER A 252 3.22 7.10 -1.15
N GLY A 253 2.00 6.79 -1.60
CA GLY A 253 0.94 7.76 -1.88
C GLY A 253 0.23 8.19 -0.59
N ALA A 254 0.21 9.49 -0.28
CA ALA A 254 -0.48 9.99 0.90
C ALA A 254 -2.00 9.95 0.70
N TRP A 255 -2.74 9.39 1.65
CA TRP A 255 -4.18 9.28 1.57
C TRP A 255 -4.85 10.60 1.97
N ILE A 256 -5.11 11.46 0.98
CA ILE A 256 -5.59 12.84 1.16
C ILE A 256 -7.11 12.99 0.99
N LYS A 257 -7.83 11.96 0.54
CA LYS A 257 -9.27 12.01 0.26
C LYS A 257 -10.15 11.30 1.30
N CYS A 258 -9.56 10.82 2.40
CA CYS A 258 -10.28 10.09 3.45
C CYS A 258 -10.07 10.68 4.85
N GLY A 259 -11.10 10.53 5.68
CA GLY A 259 -11.05 10.78 7.11
C GLY A 259 -10.19 9.72 7.79
N LEU A 260 -9.60 10.11 8.91
CA LEU A 260 -8.71 9.26 9.68
C LEU A 260 -9.54 8.51 10.75
N LEU A 261 -9.30 7.20 10.92
CA LEU A 261 -9.83 6.43 12.04
C LEU A 261 -8.85 6.55 13.22
N GLY A 262 -8.63 7.80 13.66
CA GLY A 262 -7.56 8.14 14.59
C GLY A 262 -6.18 8.18 13.91
N GLY A 263 -5.13 8.28 14.71
CA GLY A 263 -3.75 8.24 14.23
C GLY A 263 -3.41 9.32 13.20
N THR A 264 -2.61 8.96 12.20
CA THR A 264 -2.04 9.89 11.22
C THR A 264 -2.40 9.54 9.81
N GLN A 265 -2.33 10.52 8.92
CA GLN A 265 -2.53 10.32 7.49
C GLN A 265 -1.74 9.11 6.98
N PRO A 266 -2.43 8.06 6.50
CA PRO A 266 -1.79 6.91 5.89
C PRO A 266 -0.95 7.29 4.69
N ARG A 267 0.17 6.60 4.55
CA ARG A 267 1.04 6.67 3.38
C ARG A 267 1.72 5.32 3.16
N PRO A 268 0.96 4.29 2.75
CA PRO A 268 1.50 2.95 2.59
C PRO A 268 2.67 2.92 1.60
N ASP A 269 3.66 2.06 1.84
CA ASP A 269 4.81 1.94 0.93
C ASP A 269 4.36 1.47 -0.45
N HIS A 270 3.46 0.49 -0.49
CA HIS A 270 2.71 0.11 -1.68
C HIS A 270 1.22 -0.02 -1.34
N ALA A 271 0.36 0.48 -2.22
CA ALA A 271 -1.07 0.25 -2.17
C ALA A 271 -1.57 -0.15 -3.57
N TYR A 272 -2.51 -1.09 -3.58
CA TYR A 272 -3.21 -1.55 -4.78
C TYR A 272 -4.70 -1.34 -4.57
N GLY A 273 -5.31 -0.61 -5.49
CA GLY A 273 -6.73 -0.30 -5.49
C GLY A 273 -7.32 -0.35 -6.89
N LEU A 274 -8.49 0.25 -7.03
CA LEU A 274 -9.22 0.32 -8.29
C LEU A 274 -8.90 1.63 -8.99
N SER A 275 -8.61 1.56 -10.29
CA SER A 275 -8.52 2.76 -11.13
C SER A 275 -9.92 3.31 -11.43
N SER A 276 -9.99 4.56 -11.89
CA SER A 276 -11.25 5.15 -12.37
C SER A 276 -11.88 4.35 -13.52
N ALA A 277 -11.08 3.60 -14.29
CA ALA A 277 -11.56 2.79 -15.42
C ALA A 277 -12.23 1.48 -14.98
N ALA A 278 -12.15 1.11 -13.69
CA ALA A 278 -12.92 0.00 -13.13
C ALA A 278 -14.44 0.27 -13.06
N PHE A 279 -14.86 1.52 -13.32
CA PHE A 279 -16.23 1.99 -13.16
C PHE A 279 -16.76 2.65 -14.43
N THR A 280 -18.03 2.38 -14.73
CA THR A 280 -18.80 3.09 -15.76
C THR A 280 -18.98 4.56 -15.39
N GLU A 281 -19.38 5.39 -16.37
CA GLU A 281 -19.69 6.81 -16.11
C GLU A 281 -20.79 6.97 -15.05
N ASP A 282 -21.87 6.18 -15.14
CA ASP A 282 -22.97 6.22 -14.18
C ASP A 282 -22.53 5.83 -12.76
N GLU A 283 -21.69 4.80 -12.63
CA GLU A 283 -21.12 4.41 -11.34
C GLU A 283 -20.22 5.51 -10.77
N ARG A 284 -19.42 6.19 -11.60
CA ARG A 284 -18.58 7.30 -11.17
C ARG A 284 -19.39 8.48 -10.66
N VAL A 285 -20.46 8.86 -11.37
CA VAL A 285 -21.37 9.93 -10.93
C VAL A 285 -22.00 9.59 -9.57
N LYS A 286 -22.41 8.33 -9.37
CA LYS A 286 -22.92 7.88 -8.06
C LYS A 286 -21.87 7.94 -6.96
N LEU A 287 -20.64 7.51 -7.24
CA LEU A 287 -19.52 7.58 -6.30
C LEU A 287 -19.17 9.03 -5.95
N GLU A 288 -19.18 9.94 -6.93
CA GLU A 288 -18.91 11.36 -6.72
C GLU A 288 -19.99 12.04 -5.88
N ASN A 289 -21.26 11.67 -6.07
CA ASN A 289 -22.33 12.18 -5.23
C ASN A 289 -22.30 11.61 -3.80
N PHE A 290 -21.82 10.38 -3.64
CA PHE A 290 -21.69 9.73 -2.33
C PHE A 290 -20.44 10.16 -1.55
N THR A 291 -19.35 10.49 -2.24
CA THR A 291 -18.04 10.63 -1.61
C THR A 291 -18.00 11.80 -0.64
N SER A 292 -17.45 11.55 0.54
CA SER A 292 -17.11 12.58 1.51
C SER A 292 -15.88 12.16 2.29
N ILE A 293 -15.36 13.04 3.15
CA ILE A 293 -14.22 12.68 4.01
C ILE A 293 -14.57 11.49 4.92
N ASN A 294 -15.81 11.37 5.39
CA ASN A 294 -16.23 10.28 6.27
C ASN A 294 -16.67 9.03 5.51
N ASN A 295 -17.03 9.19 4.23
CA ASN A 295 -17.42 8.12 3.32
C ASN A 295 -16.50 8.14 2.08
N PRO A 296 -15.20 7.84 2.26
CA PRO A 296 -14.26 7.95 1.17
C PRO A 296 -14.52 6.87 0.11
N THR A 297 -14.61 7.28 -1.16
CA THR A 297 -14.59 6.34 -2.29
C THR A 297 -13.20 6.32 -2.95
N LYS A 298 -12.53 7.48 -2.96
CA LYS A 298 -11.13 7.68 -3.32
C LYS A 298 -10.26 7.87 -2.08
N PHE A 299 -9.01 7.45 -2.17
CA PHE A 299 -8.02 7.59 -1.11
C PHE A 299 -6.91 8.57 -1.52
N THR A 300 -6.54 8.53 -2.79
CA THR A 300 -5.62 9.47 -3.45
C THR A 300 -6.34 10.14 -4.63
N GLU A 301 -5.62 10.85 -5.49
CA GLU A 301 -6.22 11.41 -6.71
C GLU A 301 -6.64 10.34 -7.73
N SER A 302 -6.01 9.14 -7.69
CA SER A 302 -6.22 8.12 -8.72
C SER A 302 -6.61 6.73 -8.23
N MET A 303 -6.63 6.48 -6.92
CA MET A 303 -6.96 5.18 -6.35
C MET A 303 -8.30 5.20 -5.59
N TYR A 304 -9.19 4.30 -5.99
CA TYR A 304 -10.43 3.95 -5.29
C TYR A 304 -10.25 2.63 -4.52
N PHE A 305 -10.95 2.49 -3.40
CA PHE A 305 -11.09 1.24 -2.62
C PHE A 305 -9.83 0.32 -2.63
N PRO A 306 -8.75 0.69 -1.93
CA PRO A 306 -7.55 -0.14 -1.77
C PRO A 306 -7.92 -1.51 -1.22
N PHE A 307 -7.35 -2.57 -1.81
CA PHE A 307 -7.64 -3.96 -1.46
C PHE A 307 -6.40 -4.77 -1.06
N LEU A 308 -5.20 -4.28 -1.39
CA LEU A 308 -3.94 -4.86 -0.95
C LEU A 308 -2.96 -3.74 -0.56
N LEU A 309 -2.34 -3.87 0.61
CA LEU A 309 -1.36 -2.93 1.15
C LEU A 309 -0.04 -3.65 1.45
N CYS A 310 1.07 -2.94 1.32
CA CYS A 310 2.35 -3.44 1.78
C CYS A 310 3.16 -2.35 2.44
N GLU A 311 3.77 -2.70 3.58
CA GLU A 311 4.65 -1.84 4.35
C GLU A 311 5.97 -2.55 4.57
N ALA A 312 7.05 -1.92 4.16
CA ALA A 312 8.40 -2.46 4.32
C ALA A 312 9.10 -1.75 5.48
N LYS A 313 9.96 -2.46 6.18
CA LYS A 313 10.88 -1.91 7.16
C LYS A 313 12.29 -2.44 6.89
N CYS A 314 13.29 -1.85 7.52
CA CYS A 314 14.66 -2.30 7.38
C CYS A 314 15.47 -2.02 8.64
N GLY A 315 16.40 -2.92 8.96
CA GLY A 315 17.39 -2.73 10.03
C GLY A 315 16.79 -2.85 11.43
N LYS A 316 17.04 -1.88 12.31
CA LYS A 316 16.62 -1.93 13.73
C LYS A 316 15.13 -1.62 13.97
N ARG A 317 14.38 -1.25 12.92
CA ARG A 317 12.96 -0.95 13.04
C ARG A 317 12.16 -2.25 13.07
N ASN A 318 11.24 -2.34 14.01
CA ASN A 318 10.47 -3.55 14.23
C ASN A 318 9.42 -3.71 13.13
N ILE A 319 9.29 -4.90 12.54
CA ILE A 319 8.21 -5.27 11.63
C ILE A 319 6.81 -4.97 12.22
N ASN A 320 6.68 -4.95 13.55
CA ASN A 320 5.46 -4.54 14.24
C ASN A 320 5.05 -3.07 13.96
N ASP A 321 5.98 -2.19 13.59
CA ASP A 321 5.64 -0.83 13.17
C ASP A 321 4.95 -0.84 11.80
N ALA A 322 5.40 -1.72 10.89
CA ALA A 322 4.70 -1.97 9.63
C ALA A 322 3.31 -2.57 9.87
N ASP A 323 3.20 -3.53 10.79
CA ASP A 323 1.90 -4.13 11.14
C ASP A 323 0.88 -3.07 11.61
N ARG A 324 1.31 -2.14 12.46
CA ARG A 324 0.44 -1.06 12.96
C ARG A 324 0.01 -0.08 11.86
N GLN A 325 0.94 0.29 10.97
CA GLN A 325 0.64 1.15 9.83
C GLN A 325 -0.33 0.47 8.85
N ASN A 326 -0.11 -0.82 8.58
CA ASN A 326 -0.98 -1.63 7.74
C ASN A 326 -2.37 -1.80 8.34
N VAL A 327 -2.50 -2.15 9.62
CA VAL A 327 -3.81 -2.30 10.30
C VAL A 327 -4.60 -0.99 10.26
N HIS A 328 -3.96 0.15 10.53
CA HIS A 328 -4.63 1.45 10.47
C HIS A 328 -5.15 1.74 9.05
N SER A 329 -4.29 1.60 8.05
CA SER A 329 -4.63 1.87 6.65
C SER A 329 -5.71 0.92 6.14
N ALA A 330 -5.59 -0.38 6.44
CA ALA A 330 -6.57 -1.39 6.06
C ALA A 330 -7.93 -1.15 6.73
N SER A 331 -7.96 -0.71 7.99
CA SER A 331 -9.21 -0.39 8.69
C SER A 331 -9.97 0.76 8.02
N ILE A 332 -9.27 1.80 7.55
CA ILE A 332 -9.90 2.90 6.80
C ILE A 332 -10.46 2.37 5.45
N ALA A 333 -9.70 1.52 4.75
CA ALA A 333 -10.15 0.91 3.50
C ALA A 333 -11.36 -0.03 3.69
N VAL A 334 -11.36 -0.86 4.74
CA VAL A 334 -12.50 -1.69 5.16
C VAL A 334 -13.72 -0.81 5.47
N ASN A 335 -13.54 0.27 6.24
CA ASN A 335 -14.62 1.17 6.60
C ASN A 335 -15.27 1.81 5.37
N ALA A 336 -14.50 2.22 4.37
CA ALA A 336 -15.04 2.78 3.13
C ALA A 336 -16.06 1.86 2.45
N ILE A 337 -15.77 0.56 2.40
CA ILE A 337 -16.67 -0.45 1.81
C ILE A 337 -17.89 -0.64 2.70
N VAL A 338 -17.72 -0.65 4.03
CA VAL A 338 -18.84 -0.72 4.97
C VAL A 338 -19.78 0.48 4.80
N GLN A 339 -19.25 1.71 4.69
CA GLN A 339 -20.07 2.91 4.49
C GLN A 339 -20.78 2.88 3.13
N LEU A 340 -20.10 2.43 2.07
CA LEU A 340 -20.72 2.24 0.76
C LEU A 340 -21.90 1.26 0.83
N CYS A 341 -21.73 0.11 1.48
CA CYS A 341 -22.81 -0.86 1.65
C CYS A 341 -23.94 -0.31 2.54
N ARG A 342 -23.64 0.43 3.61
CA ARG A 342 -24.68 1.09 4.41
C ARG A 342 -25.53 2.03 3.56
N ALA A 343 -24.90 2.84 2.72
CA ALA A 343 -25.59 3.76 1.82
C ALA A 343 -26.39 3.06 0.73
N ALA A 344 -25.95 1.87 0.28
CA ALA A 344 -26.69 1.01 -0.62
C ALA A 344 -27.97 0.40 0.02
N GLY A 345 -28.14 0.55 1.34
CA GLY A 345 -29.33 0.15 2.08
C GLY A 345 -29.48 -1.36 2.28
N GLY A 346 -30.63 -1.73 2.88
CA GLY A 346 -30.96 -3.11 3.27
C GLY A 346 -30.01 -3.67 4.33
N ARG A 347 -29.87 -5.00 4.37
CA ARG A 347 -28.91 -5.70 5.25
C ARG A 347 -27.54 -5.93 4.59
N SER A 348 -27.13 -5.05 3.68
CA SER A 348 -25.96 -5.30 2.85
C SER A 348 -24.64 -5.09 3.59
N ALA A 349 -24.58 -4.13 4.52
CA ALA A 349 -23.42 -3.89 5.36
C ALA A 349 -23.24 -5.02 6.39
N GLU A 350 -24.31 -5.47 7.05
CA GLU A 350 -24.26 -6.52 8.08
C GLU A 350 -23.68 -7.83 7.54
N ARG A 351 -23.92 -8.12 6.25
CA ARG A 351 -23.37 -9.27 5.53
C ARG A 351 -21.85 -9.22 5.35
N LEU A 352 -21.19 -8.08 5.60
CA LEU A 352 -19.74 -7.97 5.56
C LEU A 352 -19.08 -8.42 6.87
N THR A 353 -19.85 -8.64 7.94
CA THR A 353 -19.33 -9.08 9.24
C THR A 353 -18.50 -10.36 9.08
N GLY A 354 -17.23 -10.30 9.49
CA GLY A 354 -16.30 -11.44 9.41
C GLY A 354 -15.75 -11.70 8.00
N HIS A 355 -16.15 -10.94 6.97
CA HIS A 355 -15.63 -11.12 5.62
C HIS A 355 -14.39 -10.27 5.37
N ILE A 356 -13.33 -10.88 4.84
CA ILE A 356 -12.12 -10.14 4.49
C ILE A 356 -12.38 -9.23 3.29
N LEU A 357 -12.00 -7.96 3.47
CA LEU A 357 -12.16 -6.92 2.46
C LEU A 357 -10.82 -6.35 1.98
N VAL A 358 -9.76 -6.46 2.79
CA VAL A 358 -8.43 -5.94 2.46
C VAL A 358 -7.37 -6.91 2.94
N PHE A 359 -6.29 -7.10 2.18
CA PHE A 359 -5.10 -7.80 2.63
C PHE A 359 -3.97 -6.82 2.91
N SER A 360 -3.08 -7.16 3.84
CA SER A 360 -1.83 -6.43 4.02
C SER A 360 -0.64 -7.36 4.18
N ILE A 361 0.49 -6.91 3.67
CA ILE A 361 1.78 -7.60 3.81
C ILE A 361 2.74 -6.65 4.53
N SER A 362 3.27 -7.11 5.65
CA SER A 362 4.35 -6.41 6.35
C SER A 362 5.63 -7.20 6.13
N HIS A 363 6.72 -6.55 5.77
CA HIS A 363 7.99 -7.26 5.70
C HIS A 363 9.17 -6.39 6.11
N ASP A 364 10.25 -7.03 6.47
CA ASP A 364 11.56 -6.40 6.60
C ASP A 364 12.58 -7.12 5.71
N ASN A 365 13.84 -7.07 6.08
CA ASN A 365 14.92 -7.76 5.39
C ASN A 365 15.12 -9.21 5.85
N GLU A 366 14.26 -9.76 6.70
CA GLU A 366 14.35 -11.11 7.26
C GLU A 366 13.03 -11.87 7.17
N ARG A 367 11.88 -11.22 7.42
CA ARG A 367 10.58 -11.87 7.56
C ARG A 367 9.49 -11.16 6.78
N VAL A 368 8.43 -11.92 6.48
CA VAL A 368 7.19 -11.44 5.87
C VAL A 368 6.02 -11.94 6.72
N LYS A 369 5.08 -11.05 7.02
CA LYS A 369 3.81 -11.36 7.66
C LYS A 369 2.65 -10.96 6.75
N ILE A 370 1.63 -11.81 6.71
CA ILE A 370 0.44 -11.63 5.86
C ILE A 370 -0.80 -11.58 6.75
N TYR A 371 -1.67 -10.59 6.51
CA TYR A 371 -2.91 -10.38 7.25
C TYR A 371 -4.08 -10.14 6.31
N GLY A 372 -5.27 -10.56 6.74
CA GLY A 372 -6.56 -10.21 6.14
C GLY A 372 -7.37 -9.35 7.09
N HIS A 373 -8.02 -8.31 6.60
CA HIS A 373 -8.71 -7.31 7.42
C HIS A 373 -10.20 -7.32 7.12
N PHE A 374 -11.01 -7.28 8.18
CA PHE A 374 -12.45 -7.45 8.10
C PHE A 374 -13.20 -6.61 9.15
N PRO A 375 -14.46 -6.24 8.89
CA PRO A 375 -15.28 -5.54 9.87
C PRO A 375 -16.08 -6.54 10.72
N ILE A 376 -16.42 -6.11 11.93
CA ILE A 376 -17.51 -6.70 12.74
C ILE A 376 -18.56 -5.62 12.97
N ILE A 377 -19.78 -5.87 12.47
CA ILE A 377 -20.88 -4.91 12.52
C ILE A 377 -21.96 -5.46 13.44
N ARG A 378 -22.18 -4.77 14.56
CA ARG A 378 -23.17 -5.14 15.59
C ARG A 378 -23.82 -3.87 16.11
N ASP A 379 -25.15 -3.88 16.22
CA ASP A 379 -25.95 -2.78 16.78
C ASP A 379 -25.61 -1.40 16.18
N GLY A 380 -25.42 -1.36 14.86
CA GLY A 380 -25.06 -0.13 14.12
C GLY A 380 -23.61 0.32 14.28
N ARG A 381 -22.82 -0.29 15.17
CA ARG A 381 -21.38 0.01 15.35
C ARG A 381 -20.52 -0.90 14.48
N THR A 382 -19.40 -0.39 14.00
CA THR A 382 -18.37 -1.15 13.29
C THR A 382 -17.10 -1.17 14.13
N THR A 383 -16.50 -2.35 14.25
CA THR A 383 -15.11 -2.53 14.71
C THR A 383 -14.32 -3.21 13.60
N PHE A 384 -13.01 -3.00 13.58
CA PHE A 384 -12.11 -3.46 12.53
C PHE A 384 -11.11 -4.43 13.13
N HIS A 385 -11.03 -5.61 12.53
CA HIS A 385 -10.26 -6.73 13.03
C HIS A 385 -9.31 -7.23 11.94
N ARG A 386 -8.28 -7.94 12.35
CA ARG A 386 -7.34 -8.59 11.45
C ARG A 386 -7.28 -10.08 11.73
N TYR A 387 -7.02 -10.84 10.69
CA TYR A 387 -6.74 -12.25 10.74
C TYR A 387 -5.29 -12.45 10.34
N TYR A 388 -4.50 -13.03 11.24
CA TYR A 388 -3.14 -13.44 10.95
C TYR A 388 -3.16 -14.68 10.04
N LEU A 389 -2.70 -14.52 8.80
CA LEU A 389 -2.69 -15.61 7.82
C LEU A 389 -1.38 -16.42 7.90
N HIS A 390 -0.24 -15.74 7.86
CA HIS A 390 1.05 -16.40 7.68
C HIS A 390 2.23 -15.53 8.12
N ASP A 391 3.33 -16.17 8.56
CA ASP A 391 4.64 -15.57 8.80
C ASP A 391 5.70 -16.54 8.27
N TYR A 392 6.62 -16.04 7.46
CA TYR A 392 7.72 -16.83 6.93
C TYR A 392 9.00 -16.01 6.82
N SER A 393 10.12 -16.71 6.80
CA SER A 393 11.44 -16.09 6.68
C SER A 393 11.85 -15.97 5.21
N LEU A 394 12.35 -14.80 4.83
CA LEU A 394 12.97 -14.55 3.52
C LEU A 394 14.30 -15.31 3.36
N ASP A 395 14.98 -15.62 4.46
CA ASP A 395 16.21 -16.43 4.47
C ASP A 395 15.95 -17.95 4.66
N GLY A 396 14.68 -18.34 4.84
CA GLY A 396 14.26 -19.70 5.16
C GLY A 396 14.81 -20.72 4.17
N HIS A 397 15.63 -21.65 4.69
CA HIS A 397 16.26 -22.74 3.93
C HIS A 397 16.91 -22.31 2.60
N TYR A 398 17.60 -21.16 2.58
CA TYR A 398 18.25 -20.61 1.38
C TYR A 398 17.27 -20.18 0.26
N GLY A 399 16.13 -19.58 0.62
CA GLY A 399 15.18 -19.05 -0.36
C GLY A 399 14.17 -20.08 -0.85
N ARG A 400 13.91 -21.13 -0.07
CA ARG A 400 12.84 -22.10 -0.34
C ARG A 400 11.48 -21.42 -0.39
N ASP A 401 11.20 -20.57 0.61
CA ASP A 401 9.91 -19.90 0.77
C ASP A 401 9.86 -18.53 0.07
N ARG A 402 10.84 -18.24 -0.80
CA ARG A 402 10.98 -16.94 -1.48
C ARG A 402 9.75 -16.57 -2.32
N ASN A 403 9.07 -17.59 -2.87
CA ASN A 403 7.93 -17.41 -3.75
C ASN A 403 6.61 -17.26 -2.99
N THR A 404 6.57 -17.50 -1.68
CA THR A 404 5.33 -17.54 -0.88
C THR A 404 4.54 -16.24 -0.99
N GLY A 405 5.19 -15.09 -0.75
CA GLY A 405 4.56 -13.78 -0.87
C GLY A 405 4.07 -13.50 -2.30
N SER A 406 4.93 -13.72 -3.30
CA SER A 406 4.57 -13.49 -4.71
C SER A 406 3.37 -14.35 -5.13
N ASN A 407 3.36 -15.63 -4.77
CA ASN A 407 2.26 -16.53 -5.08
C ASN A 407 0.96 -16.06 -4.41
N PHE A 408 1.02 -15.70 -3.13
CA PHE A 408 -0.11 -15.16 -2.39
C PHE A 408 -0.66 -13.88 -3.04
N THR A 409 0.20 -12.90 -3.33
CA THR A 409 -0.21 -11.63 -3.96
C THR A 409 -0.84 -11.87 -5.33
N ARG A 410 -0.28 -12.76 -6.16
CA ARG A 410 -0.89 -13.12 -7.44
C ARG A 410 -2.20 -13.87 -7.28
N ALA A 411 -2.35 -14.69 -6.25
CA ALA A 411 -3.61 -15.32 -5.92
C ALA A 411 -4.67 -14.27 -5.52
N VAL A 412 -4.28 -13.24 -4.75
CA VAL A 412 -5.17 -12.11 -4.43
C VAL A 412 -5.63 -11.41 -5.71
N TYR A 413 -4.72 -11.16 -6.65
CA TYR A 413 -5.06 -10.57 -7.95
C TYR A 413 -5.99 -11.45 -8.79
N ARG A 414 -5.77 -12.77 -8.79
CA ARG A 414 -6.53 -13.72 -9.61
C ARG A 414 -7.92 -13.99 -9.04
N ASP A 415 -8.02 -14.26 -7.75
CA ASP A 415 -9.22 -14.85 -7.13
C ASP A 415 -10.01 -13.83 -6.30
N PHE A 416 -9.31 -12.99 -5.53
CA PHE A 416 -9.98 -12.05 -4.63
C PHE A 416 -10.41 -10.76 -5.34
N TYR A 417 -9.50 -10.16 -6.12
CA TYR A 417 -9.72 -8.86 -6.77
C TYR A 417 -10.99 -8.82 -7.65
N PRO A 418 -11.24 -9.79 -8.55
CA PRO A 418 -12.44 -9.74 -9.41
C PRO A 418 -13.75 -9.81 -8.61
N LEU A 419 -13.79 -10.65 -7.57
CA LEU A 419 -14.94 -10.77 -6.67
C LEU A 419 -15.13 -9.48 -5.85
N HIS A 420 -14.02 -8.84 -5.47
CA HIS A 420 -14.04 -7.60 -4.72
C HIS A 420 -14.56 -6.42 -5.56
N VAL A 421 -14.13 -6.31 -6.82
CA VAL A 421 -14.65 -5.34 -7.79
C VAL A 421 -16.15 -5.53 -7.96
N HIS A 422 -16.60 -6.76 -8.19
CA HIS A 422 -18.02 -7.06 -8.36
C HIS A 422 -18.85 -6.67 -7.12
N ARG A 423 -18.34 -6.94 -5.91
CA ARG A 423 -18.97 -6.54 -4.65
C ARG A 423 -19.18 -5.02 -4.56
N ILE A 424 -18.15 -4.25 -4.93
CA ILE A 424 -18.19 -2.78 -4.91
C ILE A 424 -19.19 -2.28 -5.96
N GLN A 425 -19.11 -2.75 -7.20
CA GLN A 425 -20.05 -2.41 -8.29
C GLN A 425 -21.50 -2.73 -7.91
N GLN A 426 -21.74 -3.89 -7.29
CA GLN A 426 -23.06 -4.25 -6.80
C GLN A 426 -23.58 -3.27 -5.74
N ALA A 427 -22.73 -2.80 -4.82
CA ALA A 427 -23.12 -1.79 -3.85
C ALA A 427 -23.42 -0.44 -4.53
N ILE A 428 -22.58 0.00 -5.48
CA ILE A 428 -22.78 1.24 -6.25
C ILE A 428 -24.09 1.20 -7.05
N SER A 429 -24.42 0.06 -7.66
CA SER A 429 -25.64 -0.09 -8.46
C SER A 429 -26.91 0.26 -7.69
N ARG A 430 -26.90 0.05 -6.36
CA ARG A 430 -28.00 0.31 -5.43
C ARG A 430 -27.99 1.71 -4.83
N LEU A 431 -26.93 2.49 -5.03
CA LEU A 431 -26.92 3.88 -4.59
C LEU A 431 -27.99 4.68 -5.37
N PRO A 432 -28.64 5.67 -4.72
CA PRO A 432 -29.56 6.58 -5.39
C PRO A 432 -28.93 7.22 -6.61
N ASP A 433 -29.70 7.36 -7.70
CA ASP A 433 -29.22 8.09 -8.87
C ASP A 433 -29.40 9.60 -8.64
N PRO A 434 -28.31 10.38 -8.55
CA PRO A 434 -28.38 11.82 -8.29
C PRO A 434 -29.19 12.60 -9.33
N ARG A 435 -29.37 12.06 -10.55
CA ARG A 435 -30.14 12.69 -11.62
C ARG A 435 -31.65 12.59 -11.40
N THR A 436 -32.11 11.62 -10.61
CA THR A 436 -33.54 11.48 -10.26
C THR A 436 -33.93 12.27 -9.02
N THR A 437 -33.01 12.50 -8.10
CA THR A 437 -33.26 13.29 -6.88
C THR A 437 -33.47 14.78 -7.14
N SER A 438 -32.89 15.34 -8.22
CA SER A 438 -33.12 16.74 -8.61
C SER A 438 -34.56 17.03 -9.07
N ILE A 439 -35.24 16.06 -9.71
CA ILE A 439 -36.55 16.29 -10.33
C ILE A 439 -37.66 16.48 -9.27
N VAL A 440 -37.51 15.90 -8.09
CA VAL A 440 -38.51 16.00 -7.01
C VAL A 440 -38.48 17.37 -6.32
N SER A 441 -37.34 18.07 -6.38
CA SER A 441 -37.18 19.40 -5.74
C SER A 441 -37.81 20.55 -6.55
N GLU A 442 -38.03 20.38 -7.86
CA GLU A 442 -38.64 21.42 -8.71
C GLU A 442 -40.17 21.36 -8.79
N VAL A 443 -40.81 20.27 -8.35
CA VAL A 443 -42.28 20.10 -8.45
C VAL A 443 -43.04 20.66 -7.24
N SER A 444 -42.36 21.22 -6.22
CA SER A 444 -43.03 21.74 -5.01
C SER A 444 -43.23 23.27 -4.97
N VAL A 445 -43.07 23.99 -6.08
CA VAL A 445 -43.38 25.43 -6.13
C VAL A 445 -44.30 25.74 -7.29
N GLY A 446 -45.61 25.60 -7.05
CA GLY A 446 -46.62 26.10 -7.97
C GLY A 446 -47.94 25.36 -7.83
N GLU A 447 -48.75 25.76 -6.84
CA GLU A 447 -50.19 25.98 -7.01
C GLU A 447 -50.76 26.47 -5.66
N GLY A 448 -51.02 27.78 -5.60
CA GLY A 448 -51.48 28.48 -4.42
C GLY A 448 -51.93 29.90 -4.77
N GLU A 449 -53.03 29.96 -5.51
CA GLU A 449 -54.05 31.02 -5.50
C GLU A 449 -53.65 32.45 -5.93
N THR A 450 -54.06 32.79 -7.16
CA THR A 450 -54.37 34.18 -7.55
C THR A 450 -55.79 34.22 -8.10
N GLN A 451 -56.76 34.60 -7.25
CA GLN A 451 -57.97 35.30 -7.72
C GLN A 451 -58.34 36.41 -6.74
N ALA A 452 -58.09 37.63 -7.19
CA ALA A 452 -58.69 38.84 -6.64
C ALA A 452 -60.14 38.95 -7.14
N SER A 453 -61.05 39.37 -6.27
CA SER A 453 -62.33 39.97 -6.66
C SER A 453 -62.77 40.95 -5.57
N GLU A 454 -62.42 42.20 -5.83
CA GLU A 454 -63.18 43.45 -5.67
C GLU A 454 -64.23 43.59 -4.55
N GLN A 455 -64.05 44.69 -3.81
CA GLN A 455 -65.02 45.34 -2.92
C GLN A 455 -66.33 45.69 -3.64
N SER A 456 -67.48 45.49 -2.99
CA SER A 456 -68.52 46.54 -2.79
C SER A 456 -69.71 46.01 -1.98
N SER A 457 -70.42 46.95 -1.34
CA SER A 457 -71.74 46.87 -0.70
C SER A 457 -71.78 46.61 0.81
N GLN A 458 -71.60 47.71 1.54
CA GLN A 458 -72.61 48.34 2.43
C GLN A 458 -73.65 47.47 3.16
N GLU A 459 -73.83 47.91 4.41
CA GLU A 459 -75.04 48.02 5.23
C GLU A 459 -75.36 46.97 6.32
N MET A 460 -75.44 47.53 7.54
CA MET A 460 -76.40 47.25 8.62
C MET A 460 -76.29 45.88 9.33
N ASP A 461 -76.44 45.74 10.64
CA ASP A 461 -76.69 46.63 11.78
C ASP A 461 -76.70 45.71 13.02
N SER A 462 -76.67 46.32 14.21
CA SER A 462 -77.22 45.79 15.47
C SER A 462 -76.41 44.76 16.29
N SER A 463 -75.68 45.29 17.28
CA SER A 463 -75.79 45.04 18.75
C SER A 463 -74.46 44.88 19.47
#